data_AF-A0A8J2L984-F1
#
_entry.id   AF-A0A8J2L984-F1
#
_cell.length_a   1.000
_cell.length_b   1.000
_cell.length_c   1.000
_cell.angle_alpha   90.00
_cell.angle_beta   90.00
_cell.angle_gamma   90.00
#
_symmetry.space_group_name_H-M   'P 1'
#
loop_
_entity.id
_entity.type
_entity.pdbx_description
1 polymer ?
#
loop_
_entity_poly.entity_id
_entity_poly.type
_entity_poly.pdbx_seq_one_letter_code
_entity_poly.pdbx_strand_id
1 'polypeptide(L)'
;TEFGTVACSDPNKSLLSKFVNAILPEFTDNDYSTLFKIGPDLFSICDTCFFRQVDTERLGHSPEKHDSNKFFGVNGQSAHPLMDENGDVWNIGFTLLTGLKFQVVKIPKGKNSKEMLKQAKVIATFPSRWNGSLGTLHSFGMSLNHIIFIEQPLVACMSKLLTALVKKTCVRDWLEWRGDDKNRFVIVSKNGKLYKTDFYSKDSFYFMHTINCFEEEGQIVVDIITYANAAVLDIFYLSNLRQNIIKPSEHPQLQRFVIPLIDDIKSV
;
A
#
# COMPACT_ATOMS: atom_id res chain seq x y z
N THR A 1 1.89 18.43 2.75
CA THR A 1 0.68 18.19 1.94
C THR A 1 0.14 16.85 2.36
N GLU A 2 -1.16 16.77 2.62
CA GLU A 2 -1.85 15.54 3.00
C GLU A 2 -2.57 14.92 1.79
N PHE A 3 -3.26 13.79 1.98
CA PHE A 3 -3.93 13.06 0.91
C PHE A 3 -4.86 13.94 0.04
N GLY A 4 -5.76 14.69 0.68
CA GLY A 4 -6.73 15.56 0.01
C GLY A 4 -6.54 17.06 0.28
N THR A 5 -5.43 17.45 0.93
CA THR A 5 -5.20 18.84 1.37
C THR A 5 -3.81 19.32 1.00
N VAL A 6 -3.74 20.38 0.19
CA VAL A 6 -2.47 20.99 -0.22
C VAL A 6 -1.91 21.83 0.92
N ALA A 7 -0.62 21.64 1.24
CA ALA A 7 0.06 22.52 2.19
C ALA A 7 0.40 23.87 1.53
N CYS A 8 0.30 24.95 2.30
CA CYS A 8 0.83 26.24 1.86
C CYS A 8 2.35 26.20 1.79
N SER A 9 2.93 26.85 0.78
CA SER A 9 4.38 26.97 0.66
C SER A 9 4.94 27.84 1.79
N ASP A 10 5.89 27.31 2.55
CA ASP A 10 6.66 28.10 3.51
C ASP A 10 7.52 29.13 2.74
N PRO A 11 7.29 30.44 2.93
CA PRO A 11 8.06 31.48 2.24
C PRO A 11 9.56 31.43 2.57
N ASN A 12 9.95 30.83 3.69
CA ASN A 12 11.34 30.76 4.17
C ASN A 12 12.12 29.54 3.68
N LYS A 13 11.50 28.58 2.97
CA LYS A 13 12.22 27.42 2.41
C LYS A 13 13.18 27.85 1.28
N SER A 14 14.46 27.45 1.38
CA SER A 14 15.51 27.77 0.41
C SER A 14 15.19 27.20 -0.98
N LEU A 15 15.68 27.85 -2.04
CA LEU A 15 15.49 27.37 -3.42
C LEU A 15 15.99 25.93 -3.60
N LEU A 16 17.13 25.56 -3.00
CA LEU A 16 17.65 24.20 -3.04
C LEU A 16 16.70 23.18 -2.41
N SER A 17 16.08 23.50 -1.26
CA SER A 17 15.08 22.62 -0.64
C SER A 17 13.83 22.47 -1.51
N LYS A 18 13.45 23.52 -2.26
CA LYS A 18 12.37 23.48 -3.25
C LYS A 18 12.73 22.59 -4.45
N PHE A 19 14.00 22.54 -4.86
CA PHE A 19 14.51 21.65 -5.91
C PHE A 19 14.71 20.19 -5.46
N VAL A 20 15.12 19.91 -4.23
CA VAL A 20 15.23 18.52 -3.74
C VAL A 20 13.84 17.90 -3.56
N ASN A 21 12.89 18.68 -3.03
CA ASN A 21 11.47 18.30 -2.99
C ASN A 21 10.83 18.21 -4.39
N ALA A 22 11.53 18.64 -5.44
CA ALA A 22 11.09 18.50 -6.83
C ALA A 22 11.31 17.09 -7.40
N ILE A 23 12.30 16.37 -6.87
CA ILE A 23 12.66 15.04 -7.36
C ILE A 23 11.76 13.98 -6.73
N LEU A 24 11.41 14.15 -5.44
CA LEU A 24 10.32 13.44 -4.77
C LEU A 24 9.61 14.38 -3.81
N PRO A 25 8.26 14.39 -3.78
CA PRO A 25 7.55 15.13 -2.75
C PRO A 25 7.84 14.56 -1.37
N GLU A 26 7.93 15.45 -0.39
CA GLU A 26 8.01 15.10 1.02
C GLU A 26 6.71 14.38 1.42
N PHE A 27 6.79 13.09 1.73
CA PHE A 27 5.65 12.32 2.22
C PHE A 27 5.25 12.77 3.62
N THR A 28 3.94 12.73 3.90
CA THR A 28 3.43 12.98 5.25
C THR A 28 3.86 11.88 6.22
N ASP A 29 4.10 12.26 7.47
CA ASP A 29 4.32 11.36 8.60
C ASP A 29 3.12 11.29 9.55
N ASN A 30 1.93 11.65 9.02
CA ASN A 30 0.65 11.52 9.69
C ASN A 30 0.18 10.05 9.70
N ASP A 31 0.53 9.33 10.76
CA ASP A 31 0.26 7.90 10.94
C ASP A 31 -1.19 7.63 11.43
N TYR A 32 -2.19 8.07 10.68
CA TYR A 32 -3.61 8.05 11.11
C TYR A 32 -4.34 6.72 10.88
N SER A 33 -3.74 5.75 10.17
CA SER A 33 -4.50 4.62 9.62
C SER A 33 -4.63 3.46 10.61
N THR A 34 -3.51 2.81 10.94
CA THR A 34 -3.54 1.50 11.63
C THR A 34 -2.50 1.42 12.73
N LEU A 35 -2.83 0.66 13.79
CA LEU A 35 -1.88 0.23 14.81
C LEU A 35 -1.47 -1.23 14.54
N PHE A 36 -0.17 -1.51 14.59
CA PHE A 36 0.36 -2.86 14.37
C PHE A 36 1.54 -3.14 15.30
N LYS A 37 1.91 -4.41 15.44
CA LYS A 37 3.02 -4.83 16.31
C LYS A 37 4.24 -5.25 15.51
N ILE A 38 5.41 -4.89 16.02
CA ILE A 38 6.69 -5.50 15.65
C ILE A 38 7.32 -6.04 16.92
N GLY A 39 7.21 -7.35 17.13
CA GLY A 39 7.58 -7.97 18.41
C GLY A 39 6.69 -7.45 19.54
N PRO A 40 7.24 -6.99 20.68
CA PRO A 40 6.44 -6.50 21.80
C PRO A 40 5.90 -5.08 21.60
N ASP A 41 6.48 -4.31 20.66
CA ASP A 41 6.23 -2.87 20.53
C ASP A 41 5.07 -2.59 19.57
N LEU A 42 4.25 -1.59 19.91
CA LEU A 42 3.14 -1.11 19.11
C LEU A 42 3.58 0.07 18.25
N PHE A 43 3.12 0.11 16.99
CA PHE A 43 3.44 1.15 16.02
C PHE A 43 2.18 1.68 15.36
N SER A 44 2.18 2.96 15.00
CA SER A 44 1.20 3.61 14.12
C SER A 44 1.77 3.75 12.72
N ILE A 45 0.92 3.61 11.71
CA ILE A 45 1.30 3.67 10.30
C ILE A 45 0.19 4.26 9.42
N CYS A 46 0.57 4.76 8.25
CA CYS A 46 -0.29 5.03 7.11
C CYS A 46 0.37 4.50 5.81
N ASP A 47 -0.14 4.89 4.64
CA ASP A 47 0.32 4.38 3.35
C ASP A 47 1.69 4.97 2.88
N THR A 48 2.35 5.81 3.69
CA THR A 48 3.65 6.42 3.39
C THR A 48 4.83 5.58 3.92
N CYS A 49 6.06 6.06 3.74
CA CYS A 49 7.24 5.35 4.23
C CYS A 49 7.45 5.46 5.75
N PHE A 50 6.77 6.38 6.42
CA PHE A 50 6.96 6.66 7.83
C PHE A 50 6.01 5.83 8.70
N PHE A 51 6.50 5.50 9.89
CA PHE A 51 5.73 4.87 10.96
C PHE A 51 6.40 5.18 12.30
N ARG A 52 5.64 5.10 13.40
CA ARG A 52 6.12 5.55 14.73
C ARG A 52 5.76 4.56 15.81
N GLN A 53 6.68 4.34 16.74
CA GLN A 53 6.37 3.57 17.95
C GLN A 53 5.41 4.37 18.84
N VAL A 54 4.40 3.69 19.37
CA VAL A 54 3.40 4.24 20.29
C VAL A 54 3.79 3.86 21.72
N ASP A 55 3.83 4.84 22.61
CA ASP A 55 3.91 4.62 24.06
C ASP A 55 2.51 4.24 24.56
N THR A 56 2.32 2.97 24.91
CA THR A 56 1.00 2.45 25.30
C THR A 56 0.56 2.91 26.69
N GLU A 57 1.47 3.38 27.54
CA GLU A 57 1.14 3.89 28.88
C GLU A 57 0.70 5.35 28.83
N ARG A 58 1.40 6.16 28.02
CA ARG A 58 1.14 7.61 27.92
C ARG A 58 0.24 8.01 26.76
N LEU A 59 -0.04 7.07 25.85
CA LEU A 59 -0.74 7.31 24.58
C LEU A 59 -0.05 8.41 23.74
N GLY A 60 1.27 8.49 23.86
CA GLY A 60 2.13 9.37 23.06
C GLY A 60 2.86 8.58 21.97
N HIS A 61 3.68 9.28 21.20
CA HIS A 61 4.58 8.65 20.24
C HIS A 61 6.03 8.82 20.70
N SER A 62 6.88 7.86 20.37
CA SER A 62 8.31 8.08 20.40
C SER A 62 8.65 9.29 19.52
N PRO A 63 9.60 10.16 19.92
CA PRO A 63 10.11 11.21 19.03
C PRO A 63 10.77 10.61 17.78
N GLU A 64 11.20 9.35 17.82
CA GLU A 64 11.79 8.65 16.69
C GLU A 64 10.76 8.40 15.59
N LYS A 65 11.10 8.87 14.38
CA LYS A 65 10.38 8.56 13.14
C LYS A 65 11.10 7.43 12.44
N HIS A 66 10.45 6.28 12.30
CA HIS A 66 10.99 5.19 11.50
C HIS A 66 10.71 5.44 10.02
N ASP A 67 11.63 4.99 9.17
CA ASP A 67 11.58 5.20 7.72
C ASP A 67 11.84 3.88 7.01
N SER A 68 10.80 3.32 6.41
CA SER A 68 10.86 2.06 5.66
C SER A 68 11.83 2.12 4.48
N ASN A 69 12.13 3.30 3.93
CA ASN A 69 13.16 3.45 2.92
C ASN A 69 14.54 3.09 3.47
N LYS A 70 14.83 3.52 4.70
CA LYS A 70 16.12 3.23 5.36
C LYS A 70 16.25 1.78 5.80
N PHE A 71 15.14 1.16 6.20
CA PHE A 71 15.16 -0.24 6.66
C PHE A 71 15.16 -1.25 5.53
N PHE A 72 14.36 -1.03 4.47
CA PHE A 72 14.16 -2.02 3.41
C PHE A 72 13.91 -1.41 2.01
N GLY A 73 14.20 -0.12 1.80
CA GLY A 73 14.34 0.48 0.46
C GLY A 73 13.03 0.91 -0.23
N VAL A 74 11.89 0.88 0.47
CA VAL A 74 10.58 1.27 -0.12
C VAL A 74 10.24 2.74 0.18
N ASN A 75 9.52 3.40 -0.75
CA ASN A 75 9.08 4.80 -0.65
C ASN A 75 7.67 4.96 -0.08
N GLY A 76 6.94 3.87 0.09
CA GLY A 76 5.66 3.78 0.76
C GLY A 76 5.27 2.31 0.89
N GLN A 77 4.30 2.01 1.75
CA GLN A 77 3.94 0.65 2.10
C GLN A 77 2.47 0.56 2.47
N SER A 78 1.91 -0.65 2.43
CA SER A 78 0.54 -0.85 2.87
C SER A 78 0.40 -0.46 4.34
N ALA A 79 -0.71 0.20 4.67
CA ALA A 79 -1.06 0.55 6.05
C ALA A 79 -1.50 -0.67 6.87
N HIS A 80 -1.64 -1.85 6.25
CA HIS A 80 -2.08 -3.09 6.88
C HIS A 80 -0.99 -4.17 6.89
N PRO A 81 0.11 -4.01 7.64
CA PRO A 81 1.06 -5.10 7.87
C PRO A 81 0.36 -6.31 8.51
N LEU A 82 0.71 -7.52 8.07
CA LEU A 82 0.14 -8.76 8.58
C LEU A 82 1.21 -9.59 9.29
N MET A 83 0.90 -10.11 10.47
CA MET A 83 1.78 -11.00 11.21
C MET A 83 1.34 -12.45 11.00
N ASP A 84 2.29 -13.33 10.67
CA ASP A 84 2.00 -14.77 10.57
C ASP A 84 2.14 -15.49 11.92
N GLU A 85 1.78 -16.77 11.94
CA GLU A 85 1.84 -17.62 13.13
C GLU A 85 3.25 -17.78 13.71
N ASN A 86 4.30 -17.59 12.90
CA ASN A 86 5.68 -17.63 13.37
C ASN A 86 6.08 -16.32 14.06
N GLY A 87 5.25 -15.28 13.96
CA GLY A 87 5.53 -13.93 14.45
C GLY A 87 6.38 -13.11 13.48
N ASP A 88 6.52 -13.56 12.22
CA ASP A 88 7.11 -12.74 11.18
C ASP A 88 6.07 -11.72 10.69
N VAL A 89 6.50 -10.47 10.51
CA VAL A 89 5.63 -9.41 9.97
C VAL A 89 5.88 -9.27 8.47
N TRP A 90 4.81 -9.28 7.71
CA TRP A 90 4.80 -9.15 6.25
C TRP A 90 4.16 -7.82 5.87
N ASN A 91 4.74 -7.16 4.87
CA ASN A 91 4.11 -6.00 4.23
C ASN A 91 4.47 -5.96 2.75
N ILE A 92 3.76 -5.12 2.01
CA ILE A 92 4.10 -4.78 0.64
C ILE A 92 4.46 -3.29 0.62
N GLY A 93 5.52 -2.94 -0.09
CA GLY A 93 5.89 -1.56 -0.36
C GLY A 93 6.14 -1.32 -1.83
N PHE A 94 6.31 -0.06 -2.20
CA PHE A 94 6.65 0.35 -3.57
C PHE A 94 7.89 1.21 -3.60
N THR A 95 8.58 1.20 -4.73
CA THR A 95 9.74 2.08 -5.00
C THR A 95 9.37 3.12 -6.05
N LEU A 96 9.92 4.32 -5.93
CA LEU A 96 9.80 5.42 -6.89
C LEU A 96 11.14 5.73 -7.54
N LEU A 97 12.20 5.87 -6.74
CA LEU A 97 13.53 6.30 -7.20
C LEU A 97 14.31 5.22 -7.95
N THR A 98 14.14 3.96 -7.56
CA THR A 98 14.86 2.81 -8.14
C THR A 98 14.02 2.06 -9.19
N GLY A 99 13.01 2.76 -9.73
CA GLY A 99 12.00 2.26 -10.66
C GLY A 99 10.64 2.05 -9.99
N LEU A 100 9.57 2.02 -10.78
CA LEU A 100 8.20 1.79 -10.32
C LEU A 100 7.96 0.30 -10.11
N LYS A 101 8.20 -0.17 -8.90
CA LYS A 101 8.13 -1.58 -8.53
C LYS A 101 7.41 -1.73 -7.20
N PHE A 102 6.90 -2.92 -6.97
CA PHE A 102 6.41 -3.38 -5.68
C PHE A 102 7.38 -4.40 -5.10
N GLN A 103 7.47 -4.42 -3.77
CA GLN A 103 8.37 -5.28 -3.01
C GLN A 103 7.60 -5.93 -1.87
N VAL A 104 7.67 -7.26 -1.80
CA VAL A 104 7.19 -8.01 -0.64
C VAL A 104 8.29 -7.98 0.40
N VAL A 105 8.00 -7.46 1.58
CA VAL A 105 8.94 -7.29 2.68
C VAL A 105 8.57 -8.24 3.80
N LYS A 106 9.58 -8.91 4.34
CA LYS A 106 9.48 -9.71 5.55
C LYS A 106 10.34 -9.07 6.64
N ILE A 107 9.77 -8.87 7.81
CA ILE A 107 10.43 -8.48 9.05
C ILE A 107 10.42 -9.73 9.95
N PRO A 108 11.54 -10.47 10.02
CA PRO A 108 11.59 -11.72 10.77
C PRO A 108 11.36 -11.51 12.27
N LYS A 109 10.75 -12.49 12.93
CA LYS A 109 10.64 -12.53 14.39
C LYS A 109 12.02 -12.44 15.03
N GLY A 110 12.12 -11.59 16.05
CA GLY A 110 13.34 -11.35 16.81
C GLY A 110 13.02 -11.04 18.27
N LYS A 111 14.03 -10.64 19.04
CA LYS A 111 13.87 -10.40 20.48
C LYS A 111 13.16 -9.08 20.79
N ASN A 112 13.32 -8.08 19.92
CA ASN A 112 12.72 -6.76 20.04
C ASN A 112 12.54 -6.12 18.67
N SER A 113 11.71 -5.07 18.59
CA SER A 113 11.40 -4.36 17.34
C SER A 113 12.63 -3.85 16.59
N LYS A 114 13.62 -3.31 17.31
CA LYS A 114 14.86 -2.77 16.73
C LYS A 114 15.68 -3.83 16.01
N GLU A 115 15.81 -5.03 16.60
CA GLU A 115 16.47 -6.17 15.95
C GLU A 115 15.67 -6.63 14.73
N MET A 116 14.36 -6.80 14.89
CA MET A 116 13.46 -7.25 13.82
C MET A 116 13.54 -6.32 12.60
N LEU A 117 13.46 -5.01 12.81
CA LEU A 117 13.56 -4.00 11.75
C LEU A 117 14.91 -4.04 11.01
N LYS A 118 16.01 -4.31 11.72
CA LYS A 118 17.34 -4.46 11.10
C LYS A 118 17.47 -5.73 10.25
N GLN A 119 16.68 -6.75 10.55
CA GLN A 119 16.67 -8.02 9.83
C GLN A 119 15.62 -8.05 8.71
N ALA A 120 14.91 -6.94 8.49
CA ALA A 120 13.95 -6.81 7.40
C ALA A 120 14.61 -7.10 6.05
N LYS A 121 13.90 -7.83 5.19
CA LYS A 121 14.40 -8.23 3.88
C LYS A 121 13.30 -8.20 2.82
N VAL A 122 13.70 -7.82 1.62
CA VAL A 122 12.86 -7.95 0.43
C VAL A 122 12.88 -9.41 -0.01
N ILE A 123 11.69 -10.01 -0.09
CA ILE A 123 11.45 -11.41 -0.45
C ILE A 123 11.22 -11.57 -1.95
N ALA A 124 10.50 -10.63 -2.54
CA ALA A 124 10.25 -10.59 -3.98
C ALA A 124 10.14 -9.14 -4.45
N THR A 125 10.43 -8.91 -5.72
CA THR A 125 10.24 -7.62 -6.39
C THR A 125 9.59 -7.86 -7.74
N PHE A 126 8.58 -7.06 -8.08
CA PHE A 126 7.92 -7.11 -9.38
C PHE A 126 7.55 -5.70 -9.84
N PRO A 127 7.58 -5.42 -11.16
CA PRO A 127 7.31 -4.09 -11.67
C PRO A 127 5.82 -3.75 -11.59
N SER A 128 5.52 -2.45 -11.57
CA SER A 128 4.20 -1.97 -11.98
C SER A 128 3.88 -2.46 -13.38
N ARG A 129 2.62 -2.85 -13.65
CA ARG A 129 2.21 -3.18 -15.02
C ARG A 129 2.13 -1.96 -15.93
N TRP A 130 2.07 -0.75 -15.37
CA TRP A 130 2.00 0.49 -16.14
C TRP A 130 3.33 1.22 -16.19
N ASN A 131 3.72 1.61 -17.40
CA ASN A 131 4.84 2.53 -17.59
C ASN A 131 4.47 3.93 -17.06
N GLY A 132 5.25 4.44 -16.11
CA GLY A 132 5.06 5.78 -15.55
C GLY A 132 3.92 5.92 -14.54
N SER A 133 3.36 4.82 -14.03
CA SER A 133 2.35 4.85 -12.98
C SER A 133 2.50 3.69 -12.00
N LEU A 134 2.00 3.82 -10.78
CA LEU A 134 1.93 2.75 -9.78
C LEU A 134 0.47 2.51 -9.39
N GLY A 135 0.05 1.24 -9.31
CA GLY A 135 -1.21 0.90 -8.65
C GLY A 135 -1.19 1.31 -7.17
N THR A 136 -2.32 1.77 -6.66
CA THR A 136 -2.48 2.06 -5.23
C THR A 136 -2.45 0.77 -4.40
N LEU A 137 -1.86 0.86 -3.22
CA LEU A 137 -1.66 -0.24 -2.28
C LEU A 137 -2.17 0.21 -0.91
N HIS A 138 -3.27 -0.38 -0.45
CA HIS A 138 -3.80 -0.14 0.89
C HIS A 138 -3.63 -1.37 1.78
N SER A 139 -4.16 -2.53 1.33
CA SER A 139 -3.97 -3.83 1.97
C SER A 139 -3.64 -4.91 0.92
N PHE A 140 -3.35 -6.12 1.39
CA PHE A 140 -2.99 -7.28 0.57
C PHE A 140 -3.50 -8.57 1.22
N GLY A 141 -3.49 -9.69 0.48
CA GLY A 141 -3.85 -11.00 1.00
C GLY A 141 -2.63 -11.75 1.54
N MET A 142 -2.77 -12.48 2.65
CA MET A 142 -1.75 -13.40 3.14
C MET A 142 -2.39 -14.71 3.56
N SER A 143 -1.99 -15.80 2.92
CA SER A 143 -2.32 -17.16 3.34
C SER A 143 -1.15 -17.78 4.13
N LEU A 144 -1.25 -19.08 4.40
CA LEU A 144 -0.19 -19.83 5.07
C LEU A 144 1.15 -19.70 4.32
N ASN A 145 1.15 -19.96 3.01
CA ASN A 145 2.37 -20.03 2.20
C ASN A 145 2.55 -18.87 1.21
N HIS A 146 1.53 -18.03 1.00
CA HIS A 146 1.54 -17.03 -0.06
C HIS A 146 1.16 -15.62 0.40
N ILE A 147 1.66 -14.64 -0.35
CA ILE A 147 1.33 -13.22 -0.31
C ILE A 147 0.69 -12.87 -1.65
N ILE A 148 -0.47 -12.21 -1.61
CA ILE A 148 -1.28 -11.84 -2.78
C ILE A 148 -1.35 -10.33 -2.85
N PHE A 149 -0.68 -9.75 -3.83
CA PHE A 149 -0.87 -8.34 -4.18
C PHE A 149 -1.97 -8.22 -5.23
N ILE A 150 -2.90 -7.28 -5.01
CA ILE A 150 -3.99 -7.00 -5.94
C ILE A 150 -3.72 -5.63 -6.56
N GLU A 151 -3.14 -5.62 -7.75
CA GLU A 151 -2.82 -4.41 -8.50
C GLU A 151 -4.12 -3.84 -9.12
N GLN A 152 -4.76 -2.92 -8.39
CA GLN A 152 -6.03 -2.30 -8.76
C GLN A 152 -5.86 -1.10 -9.70
N PRO A 153 -6.84 -0.79 -10.57
CA PRO A 153 -6.75 0.25 -11.59
C PRO A 153 -6.99 1.68 -11.08
N LEU A 154 -6.75 1.93 -9.79
CA LEU A 154 -6.55 3.28 -9.27
C LEU A 154 -5.03 3.51 -9.19
N VAL A 155 -4.51 4.36 -10.06
CA VAL A 155 -3.06 4.52 -10.25
C VAL A 155 -2.57 5.91 -9.89
N ALA A 156 -1.39 5.99 -9.27
CA ALA A 156 -0.64 7.23 -9.11
C ALA A 156 0.19 7.51 -10.37
N CYS A 157 -0.12 8.60 -11.06
CA CYS A 157 0.56 9.01 -12.29
C CYS A 157 1.82 9.84 -11.99
N MET A 158 3.00 9.36 -12.38
CA MET A 158 4.26 10.04 -12.08
C MET A 158 4.39 11.40 -12.76
N SER A 159 3.80 11.56 -13.95
CA SER A 159 3.74 12.87 -14.62
C SER A 159 2.96 13.90 -13.80
N LYS A 160 1.86 13.50 -13.15
CA LYS A 160 1.07 14.38 -12.27
C LYS A 160 1.84 14.71 -10.99
N LEU A 161 2.51 13.72 -10.40
CA LEU A 161 3.41 13.88 -9.24
C LEU A 161 4.47 14.96 -9.50
N LEU A 162 5.15 14.89 -10.65
CA LEU A 162 6.22 15.84 -11.01
C LEU A 162 5.71 17.28 -11.22
N THR A 163 4.42 17.45 -11.57
CA THR A 163 3.83 18.79 -11.72
C THR A 163 3.46 19.47 -10.40
N ALA A 164 3.56 18.77 -9.26
CA ALA A 164 3.12 19.26 -7.95
C ALA A 164 3.89 20.49 -7.41
N LEU A 165 5.01 20.85 -8.04
CA LEU A 165 5.82 22.02 -7.66
C LEU A 165 5.25 23.31 -8.24
N VAL A 166 4.73 23.22 -9.47
CA VAL A 166 4.15 24.33 -10.20
C VAL A 166 2.66 24.42 -9.88
N LYS A 167 2.01 23.26 -9.79
CA LYS A 167 0.60 23.13 -9.47
C LYS A 167 0.47 22.81 -7.98
N LYS A 168 -0.30 23.63 -7.26
CA LYS A 168 -0.69 23.36 -5.87
C LYS A 168 -1.62 22.13 -5.82
N THR A 169 -1.06 20.93 -5.87
CA THR A 169 -1.78 19.64 -5.90
C THR A 169 -1.52 18.80 -4.65
N CYS A 170 -2.44 17.90 -4.35
CA CYS A 170 -2.36 16.88 -3.29
C CYS A 170 -2.29 15.47 -3.87
N VAL A 171 -2.15 14.44 -3.02
CA VAL A 171 -2.03 13.04 -3.46
C VAL A 171 -3.22 12.63 -4.31
N ARG A 172 -4.43 13.04 -3.93
CA ARG A 172 -5.68 12.75 -4.64
C ARG A 172 -5.69 13.24 -6.09
N ASP A 173 -4.99 14.34 -6.40
CA ASP A 173 -4.89 14.90 -7.75
C ASP A 173 -3.96 14.08 -8.67
N TRP A 174 -3.07 13.28 -8.07
CA TRP A 174 -2.14 12.41 -8.81
C TRP A 174 -2.76 11.08 -9.18
N LEU A 175 -3.89 10.73 -8.55
CA LEU A 175 -4.58 9.47 -8.76
C LEU A 175 -5.48 9.53 -10.00
N GLU A 176 -5.58 8.40 -10.68
CA GLU A 176 -6.40 8.21 -11.87
C GLU A 176 -7.05 6.83 -11.85
N TRP A 177 -8.35 6.79 -12.08
CA TRP A 177 -9.06 5.54 -12.27
C TRP A 177 -8.98 5.13 -13.74
N ARG A 178 -8.46 3.93 -14.01
CA ARG A 178 -8.34 3.33 -15.35
C ARG A 178 -9.28 2.14 -15.46
N GLY A 179 -10.58 2.39 -15.38
CA GLY A 179 -11.62 1.34 -15.27
C GLY A 179 -11.65 0.31 -16.41
N ASP A 180 -11.05 0.62 -17.56
CA ASP A 180 -10.87 -0.34 -18.67
C ASP A 180 -9.85 -1.44 -18.33
N ASP A 181 -8.92 -1.17 -17.40
CA ASP A 181 -7.98 -2.14 -16.87
C ASP A 181 -8.61 -2.96 -15.73
N LYS A 182 -8.42 -4.28 -15.74
CA LYS A 182 -8.91 -5.21 -14.69
C LYS A 182 -7.98 -5.25 -13.48
N ASN A 183 -8.42 -5.76 -12.34
CA ASN A 183 -7.52 -5.98 -11.20
C ASN A 183 -6.62 -7.18 -11.48
N ARG A 184 -5.31 -7.04 -11.28
CA ARG A 184 -4.33 -8.13 -11.48
C ARG A 184 -3.93 -8.71 -10.13
N PHE A 185 -3.98 -10.03 -9.99
CA PHE A 185 -3.55 -10.74 -8.79
C PHE A 185 -2.14 -11.27 -9.01
N VAL A 186 -1.19 -10.76 -8.22
CA VAL A 186 0.21 -11.17 -8.22
C VAL A 186 0.46 -12.04 -7.00
N ILE A 187 0.90 -13.28 -7.23
CA ILE A 187 1.11 -14.28 -6.19
C ILE A 187 2.61 -14.45 -5.93
N VAL A 188 3.00 -14.33 -4.67
CA VAL A 188 4.37 -14.54 -4.19
C VAL A 188 4.34 -15.59 -3.08
N SER A 189 5.06 -16.68 -3.24
CA SER A 189 5.32 -17.60 -2.13
C SER A 189 6.19 -16.92 -1.08
N LYS A 190 5.96 -17.21 0.20
CA LYS A 190 6.77 -16.72 1.33
C LYS A 190 8.25 -17.16 1.26
N ASN A 191 8.58 -18.15 0.41
CA ASN A 191 9.97 -18.52 0.12
C ASN A 191 10.64 -17.66 -0.97
N GLY A 192 9.95 -16.69 -1.55
CA GLY A 192 10.49 -15.76 -2.56
C GLY A 192 10.13 -16.08 -4.01
N LYS A 193 9.42 -17.19 -4.27
CA LYS A 193 8.98 -17.51 -5.62
C LYS A 193 7.84 -16.58 -6.06
N LEU A 194 8.09 -15.79 -7.11
CA LEU A 194 7.07 -15.04 -7.85
C LEU A 194 6.43 -15.95 -8.91
N TYR A 195 5.11 -16.13 -8.85
CA TYR A 195 4.38 -16.87 -9.89
C TYR A 195 4.33 -16.05 -11.18
N LYS A 196 4.50 -16.73 -12.33
CA LYS A 196 4.58 -16.08 -13.65
C LYS A 196 3.21 -15.87 -14.30
N THR A 197 2.22 -16.68 -13.90
CA THR A 197 0.87 -16.60 -14.42
C THR A 197 0.17 -15.37 -13.86
N ASP A 198 -0.31 -14.50 -14.73
CA ASP A 198 -1.14 -13.37 -14.33
C ASP A 198 -2.61 -13.78 -14.27
N PHE A 199 -3.25 -13.49 -13.15
CA PHE A 199 -4.70 -13.63 -13.00
C PHE A 199 -5.34 -12.25 -12.99
N TYR A 200 -6.47 -12.12 -13.69
CA TYR A 200 -7.22 -10.88 -13.77
C TYR A 200 -8.66 -11.11 -13.32
N SER A 201 -9.22 -10.11 -12.63
CA SER A 201 -10.65 -10.09 -12.34
C SER A 201 -11.47 -10.03 -13.63
N LYS A 202 -12.74 -10.43 -13.56
CA LYS A 202 -13.67 -10.28 -14.69
C LYS A 202 -13.90 -8.80 -15.00
N ASP A 203 -14.28 -8.06 -13.97
CA ASP A 203 -14.60 -6.64 -13.99
C ASP A 203 -13.60 -5.87 -13.11
N SER A 204 -13.37 -4.59 -13.41
CA SER A 204 -12.54 -3.72 -12.57
C SER A 204 -13.25 -3.36 -11.27
N PHE A 205 -12.48 -3.23 -10.19
CA PHE A 205 -12.99 -2.82 -8.89
C PHE A 205 -11.94 -2.05 -8.09
N TYR A 206 -12.40 -1.10 -7.27
CA TYR A 206 -11.61 -0.45 -6.25
C TYR A 206 -11.74 -1.23 -4.94
N PHE A 207 -10.68 -1.34 -4.16
CA PHE A 207 -10.76 -1.92 -2.83
C PHE A 207 -9.78 -1.24 -1.87
N MET A 208 -10.14 -1.26 -0.60
CA MET A 208 -9.25 -0.87 0.49
C MET A 208 -8.83 -2.11 1.28
N HIS A 209 -9.78 -2.95 1.69
CA HIS A 209 -9.53 -4.02 2.66
C HIS A 209 -9.76 -5.40 2.04
N THR A 210 -8.73 -6.25 2.16
CA THR A 210 -8.90 -7.70 2.18
C THR A 210 -9.53 -8.12 3.50
N ILE A 211 -10.32 -9.20 3.48
CA ILE A 211 -11.03 -9.74 4.64
C ILE A 211 -10.28 -10.96 5.17
N ASN A 212 -10.10 -11.96 4.30
CA ASN A 212 -9.40 -13.19 4.62
C ASN A 212 -8.69 -13.72 3.37
N CYS A 213 -7.64 -14.51 3.57
CA CYS A 213 -6.90 -15.13 2.50
C CYS A 213 -6.38 -16.50 2.97
N PHE A 214 -6.75 -17.58 2.28
CA PHE A 214 -6.37 -18.94 2.66
C PHE A 214 -6.12 -19.82 1.43
N GLU A 215 -5.53 -20.99 1.67
CA GLU A 215 -5.26 -21.99 0.63
C GLU A 215 -6.23 -23.17 0.80
N GLU A 216 -6.81 -23.63 -0.30
CA GLU A 216 -7.72 -24.76 -0.33
C GLU A 216 -7.56 -25.48 -1.68
N GLU A 217 -7.33 -26.80 -1.66
CA GLU A 217 -7.30 -27.65 -2.87
C GLU A 217 -6.43 -27.14 -4.03
N GLY A 218 -5.23 -26.61 -3.74
CA GLY A 218 -4.32 -26.07 -4.76
C GLY A 218 -4.76 -24.71 -5.32
N GLN A 219 -5.64 -24.01 -4.61
CA GLN A 219 -6.14 -22.68 -4.93
C GLN A 219 -5.88 -21.74 -3.77
N ILE A 220 -5.81 -20.45 -4.06
CA ILE A 220 -5.85 -19.38 -3.08
C ILE A 220 -7.24 -18.76 -3.13
N VAL A 221 -7.89 -18.67 -1.97
CA VAL A 221 -9.16 -17.97 -1.80
C VAL A 221 -8.89 -16.64 -1.10
N VAL A 222 -9.33 -15.54 -1.71
CA VAL A 222 -9.22 -14.19 -1.12
C VAL A 222 -10.59 -13.51 -1.11
N ASP A 223 -11.01 -13.09 0.08
CA ASP A 223 -12.25 -12.38 0.33
C ASP A 223 -11.95 -10.87 0.42
N ILE A 224 -12.70 -10.03 -0.29
CA ILE A 224 -12.41 -8.61 -0.46
C ILE A 224 -13.70 -7.78 -0.35
N ILE A 225 -13.61 -6.62 0.31
CA ILE A 225 -14.64 -5.57 0.21
C ILE A 225 -14.33 -4.70 -1.02
N THR A 226 -15.17 -4.80 -2.04
CA THR A 226 -14.97 -4.13 -3.33
C THR A 226 -15.98 -3.02 -3.55
N TYR A 227 -15.58 -2.04 -4.37
CA TYR A 227 -16.41 -0.97 -4.91
C TYR A 227 -16.26 -1.02 -6.43
N ALA A 228 -17.29 -0.68 -7.20
CA ALA A 228 -17.18 -0.73 -8.66
C ALA A 228 -16.13 0.22 -9.24
N ASN A 229 -15.84 1.32 -8.55
CA ASN A 229 -14.77 2.24 -8.93
C ASN A 229 -14.30 3.07 -7.73
N ALA A 230 -13.29 3.91 -7.96
CA ALA A 230 -12.69 4.75 -6.93
C ALA A 230 -13.49 6.02 -6.55
N ALA A 231 -14.71 6.23 -7.09
CA ALA A 231 -15.54 7.39 -6.75
C ALA A 231 -15.94 7.42 -5.26
N VAL A 232 -15.86 6.28 -4.56
CA VAL A 232 -16.04 6.24 -3.09
C VAL A 232 -15.08 7.18 -2.35
N LEU A 233 -13.89 7.44 -2.90
CA LEU A 233 -12.94 8.40 -2.32
C LEU A 233 -13.51 9.82 -2.24
N ASP A 234 -14.41 10.18 -3.17
CA ASP A 234 -15.03 11.51 -3.17
C ASP A 234 -16.10 11.62 -2.09
N ILE A 235 -16.74 10.51 -1.71
CA ILE A 235 -17.69 10.45 -0.59
C ILE A 235 -16.96 10.76 0.73
N PHE A 236 -15.69 10.35 0.86
CA PHE A 236 -14.90 10.51 2.08
C PHE A 236 -14.38 11.94 2.32
N TYR A 237 -14.63 12.90 1.43
CA TYR A 237 -14.35 14.30 1.74
C TYR A 237 -15.17 14.77 2.95
N LEU A 238 -14.51 15.45 3.91
CA LEU A 238 -15.16 15.96 5.11
C LEU A 238 -16.34 16.89 4.82
N SER A 239 -16.31 17.63 3.70
CA SER A 239 -17.43 18.47 3.26
C SER A 239 -18.68 17.66 2.96
N ASN A 240 -18.54 16.46 2.41
CA ASN A 240 -19.64 15.55 2.06
C ASN A 240 -20.13 14.80 3.30
N LEU A 241 -19.19 14.27 4.10
CA LEU A 241 -19.49 13.55 5.35
C LEU A 241 -20.25 14.43 6.35
N ARG A 242 -19.85 15.70 6.52
CA ARG A 242 -20.53 16.65 7.44
C ARG A 242 -21.94 17.04 7.00
N GLN A 243 -22.26 16.86 5.72
CA GLN A 243 -23.61 17.09 5.19
C GLN A 243 -24.48 15.83 5.26
N ASN A 244 -23.95 14.70 5.77
CA ASN A 244 -24.59 13.39 5.74
C ASN A 244 -25.02 12.96 4.31
N ILE A 245 -24.34 13.48 3.28
CA ILE A 245 -24.59 13.09 1.89
C ILE A 245 -23.81 11.81 1.61
N ILE A 246 -24.34 10.69 2.09
CA ILE A 246 -23.89 9.37 1.67
C ILE A 246 -24.77 9.01 0.47
N LYS A 247 -24.32 9.42 -0.72
CA LYS A 247 -24.91 8.99 -2.00
C LYS A 247 -23.92 8.05 -2.67
N PRO A 248 -23.86 6.77 -2.30
CA PRO A 248 -23.10 5.81 -3.09
C PRO A 248 -23.77 5.77 -4.46
N SER A 249 -23.02 6.01 -5.53
CA SER A 249 -23.48 5.53 -6.83
C SER A 249 -23.60 4.00 -6.80
N GLU A 250 -22.75 3.33 -5.99
CA GLU A 250 -22.77 1.88 -5.74
C GLU A 250 -22.32 1.54 -4.32
N HIS A 251 -23.00 0.58 -3.67
CA HIS A 251 -22.65 0.08 -2.34
C HIS A 251 -21.45 -0.88 -2.39
N PRO A 252 -20.66 -0.99 -1.30
CA PRO A 252 -19.60 -1.99 -1.24
C PRO A 252 -20.16 -3.40 -1.37
N GLN A 253 -19.44 -4.27 -2.06
CA GLN A 253 -19.77 -5.69 -2.22
C GLN A 253 -18.72 -6.55 -1.52
N LEU A 254 -19.16 -7.65 -0.93
CA LEU A 254 -18.27 -8.71 -0.46
C LEU A 254 -18.09 -9.71 -1.60
N GLN A 255 -16.86 -9.82 -2.10
CA GLN A 255 -16.52 -10.70 -3.22
C GLN A 255 -15.44 -11.68 -2.82
N ARG A 256 -15.64 -12.95 -3.19
CA ARG A 256 -14.65 -14.03 -3.05
C ARG A 256 -14.01 -14.29 -4.41
N PHE A 257 -12.69 -14.23 -4.45
CA PHE A 257 -11.90 -14.62 -5.61
C PHE A 257 -11.19 -15.93 -5.30
N VAL A 258 -11.28 -16.87 -6.23
CA VAL A 258 -10.65 -18.19 -6.15
C VAL A 258 -9.63 -18.29 -7.27
N ILE A 259 -8.36 -18.38 -6.90
CA ILE A 259 -7.22 -18.23 -7.81
C ILE A 259 -6.44 -19.55 -7.82
N PRO A 260 -6.40 -20.29 -8.95
CA PRO A 260 -5.66 -21.54 -9.00
C PRO A 260 -4.15 -21.28 -8.92
N LEU A 261 -3.42 -22.12 -8.20
CA LEU A 261 -1.96 -22.06 -8.13
C LEU A 261 -1.35 -22.72 -9.37
N ILE A 262 -1.13 -21.92 -10.41
CA ILE A 262 -0.56 -22.37 -11.69
C ILE A 262 0.79 -21.68 -11.91
N ASP A 263 1.86 -22.46 -11.99
CA ASP A 263 3.22 -21.96 -12.21
C ASP A 263 3.45 -21.41 -13.62
N ASP A 264 2.96 -22.13 -14.63
CA ASP A 264 3.02 -21.75 -16.04
C ASP A 264 1.69 -22.14 -16.68
N ILE A 265 1.04 -21.22 -17.37
CA ILE A 265 -0.23 -21.50 -18.05
C ILE A 265 -0.10 -22.61 -19.10
N LYS A 266 1.12 -22.89 -19.59
CA LYS A 266 1.41 -24.03 -20.48
C LYS A 266 1.29 -25.40 -19.78
N SER A 267 1.21 -25.43 -18.45
CA SER A 267 1.07 -26.67 -17.67
C SER A 267 -0.40 -27.06 -17.41
N VAL A 268 -1.36 -26.32 -17.98
CA VAL A 268 -2.81 -26.54 -17.86
C VAL A 268 -3.41 -26.65 -19.25
#